data_AF-A0A2J4XV76-F1
#
_entry.id   AF-A0A2J4XV76-F1
#
_cell.length_a   1.000
_cell.length_b   1.000
_cell.length_c   1.000
_cell.angle_alpha   90.00
_cell.angle_beta   90.00
_cell.angle_gamma   90.00
#
_symmetry.space_group_name_H-M   'P 1'
#
loop_
_entity.id
_entity.type
_entity.pdbx_description
1 polymer ?
#
loop_
_entity_poly.entity_id
_entity_poly.type
_entity_poly.pdbx_seq_one_letter_code
_entity_poly.pdbx_strand_id
1 'polypeptide(L)'
;AVLTAIQAVTGDAGCLLIVKNYTGDRLNFGLAAEKARRMGYNVEMLIVGDDISLPDNKHPRGIAGTILVHKVAGYFAERGHNLATVLREAQYAARHTFSLGLALSSCHLPQDAETTPRHHPDQAELGMGIHGEPGASVIATQNSAEIVTLMVEKLSAALPETGRLAVMINNL
;
A
#
# COMPACT_ATOMS: atom_id res chain seq x y z
N ALA A 1 -9.41 13.93 -13.15
CA ALA A 1 -9.04 12.51 -13.26
C ALA A 1 -9.90 11.64 -12.34
N VAL A 2 -9.69 11.62 -11.02
CA VAL A 2 -10.42 10.71 -10.10
C VAL A 2 -11.95 10.88 -10.18
N LEU A 3 -12.46 12.12 -10.09
CA LEU A 3 -13.90 12.37 -10.24
C LEU A 3 -14.44 11.86 -11.59
N THR A 4 -13.71 12.10 -12.67
CA THR A 4 -14.08 11.63 -14.01
C THR A 4 -14.19 10.10 -14.05
N ALA A 5 -13.26 9.38 -13.41
CA ALA A 5 -13.34 7.93 -13.30
C ALA A 5 -14.56 7.47 -12.49
N ILE A 6 -14.83 8.09 -11.34
CA ILE A 6 -16.03 7.82 -10.53
C ILE A 6 -17.29 7.97 -11.37
N GLN A 7 -17.44 9.09 -12.09
CA GLN A 7 -18.61 9.34 -12.92
C GLN A 7 -18.76 8.33 -14.06
N ALA A 8 -17.64 7.82 -14.60
CA ALA A 8 -17.63 6.93 -15.74
C ALA A 8 -18.03 5.49 -15.39
N VAL A 9 -17.78 5.04 -14.15
CA VAL A 9 -17.91 3.62 -13.77
C VAL A 9 -18.86 3.36 -12.60
N THR A 10 -19.33 4.39 -11.90
CA THR A 10 -20.18 4.24 -10.72
C THR A 10 -21.66 4.36 -11.06
N GLY A 11 -22.41 3.26 -10.91
CA GLY A 11 -23.88 3.25 -10.93
C GLY A 11 -24.49 3.34 -9.52
N ASP A 12 -25.76 3.01 -9.40
CA ASP A 12 -26.53 3.10 -8.14
C ASP A 12 -25.96 2.24 -7.00
N ALA A 13 -25.21 1.18 -7.34
CA ALA A 13 -24.51 0.35 -6.36
C ALA A 13 -23.43 1.10 -5.56
N GLY A 14 -22.95 2.24 -6.08
CA GLY A 14 -21.85 3.01 -5.52
C GLY A 14 -20.46 2.45 -5.86
N CYS A 15 -19.41 3.10 -5.37
CA CYS A 15 -18.03 2.67 -5.58
C CYS A 15 -17.16 2.82 -4.33
N LEU A 16 -16.17 1.93 -4.21
CA LEU A 16 -15.12 2.00 -3.20
C LEU A 16 -13.81 2.51 -3.81
N LEU A 17 -13.29 3.61 -3.28
CA LEU A 17 -11.96 4.11 -3.58
C LEU A 17 -10.95 3.45 -2.63
N ILE A 18 -10.03 2.66 -3.16
CA ILE A 18 -8.90 2.09 -2.39
C ILE A 18 -7.66 2.93 -2.68
N VAL A 19 -7.16 3.61 -1.65
CA VAL A 19 -6.17 4.68 -1.78
C VAL A 19 -4.95 4.32 -0.94
N LYS A 20 -3.76 4.30 -1.54
CA LYS A 20 -2.51 4.12 -0.78
C LYS A 20 -2.29 5.34 0.13
N ASN A 21 -1.72 5.14 1.31
CA ASN A 21 -1.55 6.21 2.30
C ASN A 21 -0.41 7.18 1.97
N TYR A 22 -0.57 7.95 0.89
CA TYR A 22 0.28 9.09 0.52
C TYR A 22 -0.55 10.38 0.56
N THR A 23 0.06 11.48 1.00
CA THR A 23 -0.62 12.77 1.17
C THR A 23 -1.30 13.24 -0.12
N GLY A 24 -0.58 13.17 -1.25
CA GLY A 24 -1.12 13.57 -2.55
C GLY A 24 -2.35 12.75 -2.95
N ASP A 25 -2.29 11.43 -2.76
CA ASP A 25 -3.39 10.53 -3.07
C ASP A 25 -4.60 10.80 -2.17
N ARG A 26 -4.40 10.92 -0.86
CA ARG A 26 -5.48 11.19 0.11
C ARG A 26 -6.22 12.48 -0.19
N LEU A 27 -5.50 13.56 -0.49
CA LEU A 27 -6.10 14.86 -0.80
C LEU A 27 -6.85 14.83 -2.12
N ASN A 28 -6.25 14.28 -3.18
CA ASN A 28 -6.85 14.24 -4.51
C ASN A 28 -8.08 13.32 -4.57
N PHE A 29 -8.00 12.11 -4.00
CA PHE A 29 -9.12 11.18 -3.96
C PHE A 29 -10.21 11.65 -2.98
N GLY A 30 -9.83 12.20 -1.83
CA GLY A 30 -10.78 12.74 -0.86
C GLY A 30 -11.62 13.88 -1.45
N LEU A 31 -10.99 14.85 -2.12
CA LEU A 31 -11.71 15.94 -2.79
C LEU A 31 -12.61 15.42 -3.91
N ALA A 32 -12.17 14.41 -4.65
CA ALA A 32 -12.99 13.78 -5.69
C ALA A 32 -14.20 13.05 -5.12
N ALA A 33 -14.04 12.32 -4.01
CA ALA A 33 -15.11 11.64 -3.31
C ALA A 33 -16.17 12.63 -2.80
N GLU A 34 -15.75 13.74 -2.18
CA GLU A 34 -16.68 14.79 -1.72
C GLU A 34 -17.46 15.42 -2.88
N LYS A 35 -16.78 15.72 -4.00
CA LYS A 35 -17.47 16.21 -5.20
C LYS A 35 -18.46 15.19 -5.75
N ALA A 36 -18.09 13.92 -5.81
CA ALA A 36 -18.97 12.85 -6.29
C ALA A 36 -20.20 12.68 -5.38
N ARG A 37 -20.02 12.68 -4.04
CA ARG A 37 -21.12 12.63 -3.07
C ARG A 37 -22.10 13.79 -3.25
N ARG A 38 -21.59 15.01 -3.47
CA ARG A 38 -22.42 16.19 -3.78
C ARG A 38 -23.23 16.02 -5.08
N MET A 39 -22.75 15.22 -6.02
CA MET A 39 -23.43 14.90 -7.28
C MET A 39 -24.39 13.70 -7.16
N GLY A 40 -24.56 13.13 -5.96
CA GLY A 40 -25.49 12.02 -5.69
C GLY A 40 -24.88 10.63 -5.77
N TYR A 41 -23.58 10.48 -6.05
CA TYR A 41 -22.94 9.18 -6.06
C TYR A 41 -22.71 8.66 -4.64
N ASN A 42 -22.99 7.37 -4.42
CA ASN A 42 -22.60 6.68 -3.20
C ASN A 42 -21.11 6.27 -3.29
N VAL A 43 -20.24 6.91 -2.50
CA VAL A 43 -18.79 6.72 -2.58
C VAL A 43 -18.23 6.49 -1.19
N GLU A 44 -17.48 5.40 -1.03
CA GLU A 44 -16.68 5.11 0.16
C GLU A 44 -15.20 5.16 -0.15
N MET A 45 -14.36 5.42 0.86
CA MET A 45 -12.91 5.49 0.70
C MET A 45 -12.19 4.71 1.79
N LEU A 46 -11.29 3.82 1.38
CA LEU A 46 -10.40 3.06 2.24
C LEU A 46 -8.95 3.49 1.98
N ILE A 47 -8.28 3.96 3.03
CA ILE A 47 -6.85 4.24 3.00
C ILE A 47 -6.09 2.97 3.42
N VAL A 48 -5.16 2.51 2.60
CA VAL A 48 -4.30 1.35 2.86
C VAL A 48 -2.92 1.82 3.29
N GLY A 49 -2.50 1.36 4.47
CA GLY A 49 -1.16 1.60 5.03
C GLY A 49 -0.62 0.30 5.62
N ASP A 50 -0.04 -0.55 4.78
CA ASP A 50 0.45 -1.88 5.11
C ASP A 50 1.96 -1.92 5.42
N ASP A 51 2.71 -0.85 5.15
CA ASP A 51 4.15 -0.78 5.43
C ASP A 51 4.48 -0.70 6.93
N ILE A 52 5.16 -1.72 7.45
CA ILE A 52 5.55 -1.79 8.87
C ILE A 52 6.95 -1.24 9.17
N SER A 53 7.67 -0.73 8.17
CA SER A 53 9.07 -0.33 8.35
C SER A 53 9.28 0.82 9.34
N LEU A 54 8.29 1.71 9.49
CA LEU A 54 8.37 2.91 10.33
C LEU A 54 7.34 2.84 11.49
N PRO A 55 7.67 2.18 12.62
CA PRO A 55 6.70 1.94 13.70
C PRO A 55 6.19 3.23 14.38
N ASP A 56 7.00 4.28 14.42
CA ASP A 56 6.61 5.57 15.01
C ASP A 56 5.80 6.45 14.05
N ASN A 57 5.63 6.02 12.79
CA ASN A 57 4.88 6.77 11.80
C ASN A 57 3.37 6.56 11.99
N LYS A 58 2.66 7.63 12.36
CA LYS A 58 1.19 7.66 12.52
C LYS A 58 0.43 7.38 11.21
N HIS A 59 1.10 7.45 10.06
CA HIS A 59 0.52 7.22 8.75
C HIS A 59 1.40 6.22 7.95
N PRO A 60 1.31 4.90 8.27
CA PRO A 60 2.05 3.86 7.55
C PRO A 60 1.81 3.95 6.04
N ARG A 61 2.87 3.84 5.23
CA ARG A 61 2.76 3.94 3.76
C ARG A 61 1.93 2.79 3.21
N GLY A 62 1.18 3.04 2.13
CA GLY A 62 0.55 1.99 1.35
C GLY A 62 1.53 1.47 0.30
N ILE A 63 1.85 0.18 0.31
CA ILE A 63 2.79 -0.46 -0.62
C ILE A 63 2.17 -1.70 -1.26
N ALA A 64 2.95 -2.77 -1.48
CA ALA A 64 2.56 -3.91 -2.29
C ALA A 64 1.27 -4.60 -1.80
N GLY A 65 1.06 -4.69 -0.49
CA GLY A 65 -0.12 -5.36 0.11
C GLY A 65 -1.46 -4.74 -0.31
N THR A 66 -1.47 -3.51 -0.83
CA THR A 66 -2.65 -2.87 -1.42
C THR A 66 -3.35 -3.76 -2.46
N ILE A 67 -2.61 -4.54 -3.24
CA ILE A 67 -3.22 -5.41 -4.26
C ILE A 67 -3.99 -6.59 -3.65
N LEU A 68 -3.62 -7.04 -2.45
CA LEU A 68 -4.37 -8.06 -1.71
C LEU A 68 -5.70 -7.49 -1.19
N VAL A 69 -5.70 -6.20 -0.80
CA VAL A 69 -6.93 -5.48 -0.46
C VAL A 69 -7.84 -5.35 -1.68
N HIS A 70 -7.29 -5.03 -2.87
CA HIS A 70 -8.05 -5.06 -4.12
C HIS A 70 -8.65 -6.44 -4.38
N LYS A 71 -7.88 -7.51 -4.15
CA LYS A 71 -8.33 -8.89 -4.41
C LYS A 71 -9.53 -9.28 -3.55
N VAL A 72 -9.55 -8.87 -2.27
CA VAL A 72 -10.68 -9.11 -1.37
C VAL A 72 -11.87 -8.21 -1.72
N ALA A 73 -11.66 -6.91 -1.92
CA ALA A 73 -12.72 -5.99 -2.31
C ALA A 73 -13.42 -6.45 -3.61
N GLY A 74 -12.62 -6.80 -4.62
CA GLY A 74 -13.10 -7.30 -5.91
C GLY A 74 -13.90 -8.60 -5.78
N TYR A 75 -13.50 -9.51 -4.88
CA TYR A 75 -14.24 -10.76 -4.65
C TYR A 75 -15.71 -10.52 -4.23
N PHE A 76 -15.93 -9.58 -3.30
CA PHE A 76 -17.27 -9.23 -2.81
C PHE A 76 -18.04 -8.38 -3.81
N ALA A 77 -17.37 -7.42 -4.47
CA ALA A 77 -17.98 -6.58 -5.49
C ALA A 77 -18.52 -7.39 -6.68
N GLU A 78 -17.71 -8.30 -7.23
CA GLU A 78 -18.11 -9.20 -8.35
C GLU A 78 -19.27 -10.13 -8.00
N ARG A 79 -19.49 -10.39 -6.71
CA ARG A 79 -20.62 -11.21 -6.22
C ARG A 79 -21.88 -10.39 -5.94
N GLY A 80 -21.89 -9.11 -6.28
CA GLY A 80 -23.04 -8.23 -6.11
C GLY A 80 -23.32 -7.85 -4.65
N HIS A 81 -22.34 -7.97 -3.75
CA HIS A 81 -22.50 -7.44 -2.40
C HIS A 81 -22.59 -5.92 -2.41
N ASN A 82 -23.33 -5.35 -1.45
CA ASN A 82 -23.47 -3.90 -1.31
C ASN A 82 -22.15 -3.21 -0.91
N LEU A 83 -22.06 -1.90 -1.17
CA LEU A 83 -20.86 -1.09 -0.92
C LEU A 83 -20.36 -1.18 0.53
N ALA A 84 -21.27 -1.21 1.51
CA ALA A 84 -20.90 -1.34 2.93
C ALA A 84 -20.21 -2.67 3.24
N THR A 85 -20.65 -3.77 2.63
CA THR A 85 -20.02 -5.09 2.77
C THR A 85 -18.65 -5.10 2.10
N VAL A 86 -18.54 -4.54 0.89
CA VAL A 86 -17.26 -4.43 0.18
C VAL A 86 -16.25 -3.61 1.00
N LEU A 87 -16.67 -2.47 1.55
CA LEU A 87 -15.84 -1.64 2.43
C LEU A 87 -15.41 -2.41 3.67
N ARG A 88 -16.34 -3.09 4.36
CA ARG A 88 -16.05 -3.83 5.60
C ARG A 88 -15.01 -4.92 5.37
N GLU A 89 -15.14 -5.67 4.29
CA GLU A 89 -14.24 -6.77 3.96
C GLU A 89 -12.88 -6.28 3.44
N ALA A 90 -12.86 -5.19 2.66
CA ALA A 90 -11.62 -4.54 2.26
C ALA A 90 -10.86 -3.97 3.47
N GLN A 91 -11.56 -3.34 4.41
CA GLN A 91 -10.99 -2.88 5.67
C GLN A 91 -10.47 -4.04 6.52
N TYR A 92 -11.19 -5.16 6.56
CA TYR A 92 -10.72 -6.36 7.24
C TYR A 92 -9.42 -6.87 6.62
N ALA A 93 -9.35 -6.98 5.30
CA ALA A 93 -8.13 -7.37 4.59
C ALA A 93 -6.96 -6.41 4.87
N ALA A 94 -7.21 -5.09 4.80
CA ALA A 94 -6.18 -4.07 5.05
C ALA A 94 -5.59 -4.18 6.47
N ARG A 95 -6.42 -4.42 7.50
CA ARG A 95 -5.96 -4.61 8.88
C ARG A 95 -5.12 -5.87 9.11
N HIS A 96 -5.18 -6.84 8.21
CA HIS A 96 -4.44 -8.11 8.28
C HIS A 96 -3.36 -8.21 7.20
N THR A 97 -2.99 -7.10 6.58
CA THR A 97 -1.96 -7.04 5.55
C THR A 97 -0.78 -6.24 6.08
N PHE A 98 0.40 -6.87 6.09
CA PHE A 98 1.64 -6.30 6.60
C PHE A 98 2.73 -6.50 5.54
N SER A 99 3.48 -5.44 5.26
CA SER A 99 4.48 -5.42 4.21
C SER A 99 5.77 -4.79 4.72
N LEU A 100 6.90 -5.34 4.28
CA LEU A 100 8.22 -4.81 4.57
C LEU A 100 9.05 -4.89 3.29
N GLY A 101 9.53 -3.73 2.83
CA GLY A 101 10.37 -3.62 1.64
C GLY A 101 11.86 -3.50 1.96
N LEU A 102 12.69 -3.74 0.96
CA LEU A 102 14.13 -3.54 0.99
C LEU A 102 14.61 -3.14 -0.41
N ALA A 103 15.57 -2.22 -0.49
CA ALA A 103 16.20 -1.83 -1.75
C ALA A 103 17.72 -1.83 -1.62
N LEU A 104 18.41 -2.25 -2.68
CA LEU A 104 19.87 -2.09 -2.81
C LEU A 104 20.21 -0.71 -3.41
N SER A 105 19.34 -0.19 -4.27
CA SER A 105 19.42 1.14 -4.86
C SER A 105 18.03 1.69 -5.09
N SER A 106 17.92 3.01 -5.18
CA SER A 106 16.67 3.67 -5.61
C SER A 106 16.42 3.51 -7.12
N CYS A 107 15.27 3.98 -7.59
CA CYS A 107 14.91 3.90 -9.01
C CYS A 107 15.55 5.03 -9.83
N HIS A 108 15.70 4.79 -11.13
CA HIS A 108 16.04 5.85 -12.08
C HIS A 108 14.76 6.56 -12.51
N LEU A 109 14.71 7.88 -12.33
CA LEU A 109 13.60 8.70 -12.80
C LEU A 109 13.86 9.15 -14.25
N PRO A 110 12.89 9.01 -15.18
CA PRO A 110 13.09 9.41 -16.57
C PRO A 110 13.49 10.89 -16.74
N GLN A 111 13.03 11.76 -15.86
CA GLN A 111 13.33 13.19 -15.90
C GLN A 111 14.70 13.56 -15.31
N ASP A 112 15.31 12.69 -14.50
CA ASP A 112 16.54 12.98 -13.74
C ASP A 112 17.69 12.03 -14.13
N ALA A 113 17.87 11.83 -15.44
CA ALA A 113 18.84 10.89 -16.01
C ALA A 113 20.29 11.11 -15.57
N GLU A 114 20.64 12.34 -15.17
CA GLU A 114 21.98 12.73 -14.72
C GLU A 114 22.22 12.48 -13.22
N THR A 115 21.18 12.11 -12.45
CA THR A 115 21.32 11.84 -11.02
C THR A 115 21.51 10.35 -10.76
N THR A 116 22.63 10.00 -10.13
CA THR A 116 22.85 8.64 -9.65
C THR A 116 21.81 8.31 -8.58
N PRO A 117 21.07 7.19 -8.71
CA PRO A 117 20.13 6.78 -7.67
C PRO A 117 20.86 6.55 -6.35
N ARG A 118 20.17 6.90 -5.25
CA ARG A 118 20.65 6.61 -3.91
C ARG A 118 21.00 5.12 -3.77
N HIS A 119 22.22 4.85 -3.35
CA HIS A 119 22.79 3.52 -3.22
C HIS A 119 23.78 3.51 -2.06
N HIS A 120 23.80 2.41 -1.31
CA HIS A 120 24.76 2.16 -0.24
C HIS A 120 25.63 0.95 -0.64
N PRO A 121 26.90 1.17 -1.06
CA PRO A 121 27.78 0.08 -1.48
C PRO A 121 27.88 -1.01 -0.41
N ASP A 122 27.75 -2.27 -0.82
CA ASP A 122 27.78 -3.46 0.05
C ASP A 122 26.74 -3.49 1.18
N GLN A 123 25.73 -2.61 1.10
CA GLN A 123 24.68 -2.44 2.10
C GLN A 123 23.29 -2.50 1.45
N ALA A 124 22.25 -2.60 2.28
CA ALA A 124 20.86 -2.58 1.84
C ALA A 124 20.02 -1.62 2.68
N GLU A 125 19.10 -0.90 2.05
CA GLU A 125 18.19 0.01 2.73
C GLU A 125 16.86 -0.70 3.05
N LEU A 126 16.56 -0.85 4.34
CA LEU A 126 15.33 -1.45 4.82
C LEU A 126 14.20 -0.42 4.82
N GLY A 127 13.09 -0.76 4.18
CA GLY A 127 11.89 0.07 4.15
C GLY A 127 11.99 1.28 3.23
N MET A 128 12.86 1.28 2.22
CA MET A 128 12.81 2.31 1.18
C MET A 128 11.39 2.37 0.59
N GLY A 129 10.83 3.57 0.49
CA GLY A 129 9.48 3.76 -0.04
C GLY A 129 9.41 3.53 -1.55
N ILE A 130 8.20 3.28 -2.07
CA ILE A 130 7.99 2.96 -3.50
C ILE A 130 8.20 4.16 -4.43
N HIS A 131 8.33 5.38 -3.89
CA HIS A 131 8.74 6.56 -4.64
C HIS A 131 10.19 6.96 -4.31
N GLY A 132 10.96 6.06 -3.70
CA GLY A 132 12.33 6.32 -3.27
C GLY A 132 12.43 7.13 -1.98
N GLU A 133 11.36 7.21 -1.18
CA GLU A 133 11.42 7.85 0.14
C GLU A 133 12.42 7.15 1.07
N PRO A 134 13.04 7.86 2.04
CA PRO A 134 13.93 7.24 3.01
C PRO A 134 13.30 6.04 3.73
N GLY A 135 14.11 5.01 3.86
CA GLY A 135 13.80 3.83 4.65
C GLY A 135 14.03 4.05 6.14
N ALA A 136 13.77 2.99 6.89
CA ALA A 136 13.87 2.98 8.35
C ALA A 136 15.31 2.82 8.83
N SER A 137 16.13 2.06 8.11
CA SER A 137 17.53 1.79 8.48
C SER A 137 18.36 1.31 7.29
N VAL A 138 19.68 1.38 7.43
CA VAL A 138 20.64 0.76 6.51
C VAL A 138 21.25 -0.47 7.17
N ILE A 139 21.27 -1.58 6.46
CA ILE A 139 21.79 -2.88 6.90
C ILE A 139 23.18 -3.06 6.30
N ALA A 140 24.15 -3.41 7.15
CA ALA A 140 25.56 -3.57 6.77
C ALA A 140 25.88 -4.91 6.07
N THR A 141 24.96 -5.41 5.23
CA THR A 141 25.12 -6.66 4.48
C THR A 141 24.19 -6.66 3.26
N GLN A 142 24.58 -7.38 2.21
CA GLN A 142 23.70 -7.78 1.09
C GLN A 142 23.44 -9.29 1.06
N ASN A 143 23.83 -10.01 2.12
CA ASN A 143 23.56 -11.43 2.24
C ASN A 143 22.05 -11.68 2.32
N SER A 144 21.51 -12.44 1.37
CA SER A 144 20.07 -12.68 1.28
C SER A 144 19.49 -13.41 2.48
N ALA A 145 20.22 -14.35 3.08
CA ALA A 145 19.74 -15.10 4.25
C ALA A 145 19.65 -14.21 5.49
N GLU A 146 20.64 -13.34 5.71
CA GLU A 146 20.65 -12.38 6.82
C GLU A 146 19.51 -11.36 6.67
N ILE A 147 19.35 -10.81 5.46
CA ILE A 147 18.27 -9.85 5.16
C ILE A 147 16.90 -10.48 5.34
N VAL A 148 16.66 -11.65 4.75
CA VAL A 148 15.35 -12.32 4.85
C VAL A 148 15.05 -12.69 6.30
N THR A 149 16.03 -13.17 7.07
CA THR A 149 15.86 -13.44 8.50
C THR A 149 15.40 -12.20 9.26
N LEU A 150 16.09 -11.07 9.08
CA LEU A 150 15.72 -9.80 9.71
C LEU A 150 14.30 -9.34 9.31
N MET A 151 13.95 -9.47 8.03
CA MET A 151 12.62 -9.10 7.54
C MET A 151 11.53 -9.98 8.15
N VAL A 152 11.77 -11.29 8.25
CA VAL A 152 10.85 -12.26 8.86
C VAL A 152 10.68 -11.99 10.35
N GLU A 153 11.74 -11.65 11.08
CA GLU A 153 11.66 -11.28 12.50
C GLU A 153 10.73 -10.07 12.71
N LYS A 154 10.92 -9.02 11.91
CA LYS A 154 10.07 -7.81 11.96
C LYS A 154 8.62 -8.09 11.58
N LEU A 155 8.38 -8.88 10.53
CA LEU A 155 7.04 -9.29 10.13
C LEU A 155 6.36 -10.14 11.21
N SER A 156 7.09 -11.09 11.79
CA SER A 156 6.58 -11.96 12.87
C SER A 156 6.15 -11.16 14.09
N ALA A 157 6.87 -10.09 14.43
CA ALA A 157 6.50 -9.20 15.53
C ALA A 157 5.23 -8.36 15.26
N ALA A 158 4.88 -8.13 13.99
CA ALA A 158 3.66 -7.41 13.59
C ALA A 158 2.45 -8.33 13.37
N LEU A 159 2.69 -9.62 13.14
CA LEU A 159 1.66 -10.63 12.88
C LEU A 159 1.10 -11.22 14.19
N PRO A 160 -0.11 -11.80 14.17
CA PRO A 160 -0.62 -12.62 15.26
C PRO A 160 0.31 -13.83 15.53
N GLU A 161 0.42 -14.24 16.79
CA GLU A 161 1.27 -15.38 17.21
C GLU A 161 0.90 -16.71 16.54
N THR A 162 -0.36 -16.87 16.15
CA THR A 162 -0.87 -18.07 15.48
C THR A 162 -1.79 -17.71 14.34
N GLY A 163 -1.84 -18.56 13.32
CA GLY A 163 -2.73 -18.36 12.17
C GLY A 163 -2.13 -18.90 10.87
N ARG A 164 -2.98 -18.98 9.85
CA ARG A 164 -2.54 -19.28 8.48
C ARG A 164 -2.12 -17.97 7.83
N LEU A 165 -0.99 -18.01 7.12
CA LEU A 165 -0.45 -16.86 6.39
C LEU A 165 -0.46 -17.13 4.89
N ALA A 166 -0.68 -16.07 4.12
CA ALA A 166 -0.35 -16.01 2.70
C ALA A 166 0.78 -14.99 2.53
N VAL A 167 1.84 -15.37 1.81
CA VAL A 167 3.02 -14.52 1.63
C VAL A 167 3.13 -14.13 0.15
N MET A 168 3.34 -12.84 -0.09
CA MET A 168 3.60 -12.31 -1.42
C MET A 168 5.05 -11.83 -1.49
N ILE A 169 5.81 -12.38 -2.43
CA ILE A 169 7.16 -11.92 -2.74
C ILE A 169 7.04 -10.96 -3.92
N ASN A 170 7.27 -9.68 -3.66
CA ASN A 170 7.15 -8.61 -4.64
C ASN A 170 8.53 -8.13 -5.10
N ASN A 171 8.76 -8.07 -6.42
CA ASN A 171 9.90 -7.35 -6.97
C ASN A 171 9.54 -5.86 -7.11
N LEU A 172 10.44 -4.98 -6.68
CA LEU A 172 10.23 -3.53 -6.69
C LEU A 172 10.37 -2.91 -8.09
#